data_AF-A0A2V5VF23-F1
#
_entry.id   AF-A0A2V5VF23-F1
#
_cell.length_a   1.000
_cell.length_b   1.000
_cell.length_c   1.000
_cell.angle_alpha   90.00
_cell.angle_beta   90.00
_cell.angle_gamma   90.00
#
_symmetry.space_group_name_H-M   'P 1'
#
loop_
_entity.id
_entity.type
_entity.pdbx_description
1 polymer ?
#
loop_
_entity_poly.entity_id
_entity_poly.type
_entity_poly.pdbx_seq_one_letter_code
_entity_poly.pdbx_strand_id
1 'polypeptide(L)'
;MFGNPETRRQFIKQIAGTGVAITIGVNFVSTSGLATEQPAAASPTTAGSDSVQAKLKINGKDYAVDVDPRTTLLDALRERLHLTGSKKGCDHGQCGACTVLVNGRRVNSCLTLAVMHEGDEITTIEGLANGEELHPMQAAFIEHDGFQCGYCTPGQICSAVALVKENHANSDDEIREWMSGN
;
A
#
# COMPACT_ATOMS: atom_id res chain seq x y z
N MET A 1 15.54 13.12 27.18
CA MET A 1 16.81 12.38 27.06
C MET A 1 17.34 12.64 25.65
N PHE A 2 17.90 13.84 25.43
CA PHE A 2 18.36 14.29 24.11
C PHE A 2 19.88 14.18 24.08
N GLY A 3 20.40 13.37 23.14
CA GLY A 3 21.84 13.15 22.99
C GLY A 3 22.56 14.43 22.56
N ASN A 4 23.68 14.73 23.22
CA ASN A 4 24.51 15.89 22.94
C ASN A 4 25.14 15.77 21.52
N PRO A 5 24.97 16.77 20.63
CA PRO A 5 25.51 16.75 19.26
C PRO A 5 27.04 16.64 19.19
N GLU A 6 27.78 16.96 20.24
CA GLU A 6 29.24 16.82 20.28
C GLU A 6 29.70 15.35 20.26
N THR A 7 28.92 14.44 20.86
CA THR A 7 29.27 13.01 20.96
C THR A 7 29.19 12.30 19.61
N ARG A 8 28.25 12.72 18.75
CA ARG A 8 28.06 12.16 17.40
C ARG A 8 29.22 12.51 16.46
N ARG A 9 29.79 13.71 16.60
CA ARG A 9 30.90 14.19 15.76
C ARG A 9 32.23 13.54 16.13
N GLN A 10 32.42 13.14 17.39
CA GLN A 10 33.60 12.39 17.82
C GLN A 10 33.57 10.92 17.37
N PHE A 11 32.39 10.27 17.36
CA PHE A 11 32.24 8.90 16.88
C PHE A 11 32.60 8.74 15.40
N ILE A 12 32.19 9.68 14.54
CA ILE A 12 32.51 9.65 13.10
C ILE A 12 34.02 9.84 12.84
N LYS A 13 34.74 10.56 13.72
CA LYS A 13 36.19 10.76 13.58
C LYS A 13 37.03 9.54 13.97
N GLN A 14 36.50 8.61 14.78
CA GLN A 14 37.24 7.40 15.19
C GLN A 14 37.22 6.28 14.14
N ILE A 15 36.33 6.32 13.14
CA ILE A 15 36.25 5.30 12.08
C ILE A 15 37.26 5.57 10.93
N ALA A 16 37.83 6.79 10.85
CA ALA A 16 38.68 7.21 9.74
C ALA A 16 40.17 6.85 9.86
N GLY A 17 40.58 6.03 10.84
CA GLY A 17 42.01 5.87 11.12
C GLY A 17 42.43 4.56 11.78
N THR A 18 42.25 3.43 11.10
CA THR A 18 43.09 2.22 11.25
C THR A 18 42.76 1.20 10.16
N GLY A 19 43.40 1.33 9.00
CA GLY A 19 43.44 0.31 7.97
C GLY A 19 44.88 -0.12 7.71
N VAL A 20 45.40 -1.04 8.54
CA VAL A 20 46.67 -1.72 8.25
C VAL A 20 46.40 -2.73 7.14
N ALA A 21 46.99 -2.51 5.97
CA ALA A 21 46.93 -3.45 4.86
C ALA A 21 47.84 -4.66 5.16
N ILE A 22 47.23 -5.81 5.48
CA ILE A 22 47.91 -7.10 5.49
C ILE A 22 47.62 -7.77 4.15
N THR A 23 48.59 -7.74 3.23
CA THR A 23 48.58 -8.53 2.00
C THR A 23 49.06 -9.95 2.31
N ILE A 24 48.13 -10.86 2.63
CA ILE A 24 48.39 -12.30 2.55
C ILE A 24 47.94 -12.75 1.16
N GLY A 25 48.89 -13.18 0.34
CA GLY A 25 48.63 -13.79 -0.96
C GLY A 25 47.88 -15.10 -0.80
N VAL A 26 46.59 -15.09 -1.15
CA VAL A 26 45.79 -16.30 -1.25
C VAL A 26 45.84 -16.75 -2.71
N ASN A 27 46.52 -17.88 -2.95
CA ASN A 27 46.51 -18.58 -4.22
C ASN A 27 45.08 -19.06 -4.50
N PHE A 28 44.42 -18.49 -5.51
CA PHE A 28 43.16 -19.01 -6.04
C PHE A 28 43.45 -20.30 -6.82
N VAL A 29 43.22 -21.44 -6.18
CA VAL A 29 43.09 -22.73 -6.87
C VAL A 29 41.69 -22.79 -7.49
N SER A 30 41.61 -22.61 -8.80
CA SER A 30 40.40 -22.92 -9.57
C SER A 30 40.12 -24.42 -9.49
N THR A 31 39.15 -24.80 -8.68
CA THR A 31 38.53 -26.11 -8.78
C THR A 31 37.34 -25.99 -9.73
N SER A 32 37.49 -26.55 -10.93
CA SER A 32 36.40 -26.73 -11.88
C SER A 32 35.39 -27.70 -11.27
N GLY A 33 34.37 -27.17 -10.58
CA GLY A 33 33.22 -27.93 -10.11
C GLY A 33 32.33 -28.31 -11.28
N LEU A 34 32.11 -29.60 -11.48
CA LEU A 34 31.08 -30.13 -12.37
C LEU A 34 29.71 -29.61 -11.91
N ALA A 35 29.11 -28.73 -12.68
CA ALA A 35 27.72 -28.34 -12.52
C ALA A 35 26.84 -29.55 -12.91
N THR A 36 26.22 -30.19 -11.92
CA THR A 36 25.12 -31.13 -12.19
C THR A 36 23.88 -30.31 -12.50
N GLU A 37 23.43 -30.39 -13.74
CA GLU A 37 22.22 -29.76 -14.25
C GLU A 37 21.02 -30.35 -13.50
N GLN A 38 20.43 -29.54 -12.61
CA GLN A 38 19.21 -29.89 -11.88
C GLN A 38 18.04 -29.83 -12.87
N PRO A 39 17.32 -30.94 -13.11
CA PRO A 39 16.21 -30.94 -14.06
C PRO A 39 15.17 -29.91 -13.62
N ALA A 40 14.84 -29.01 -14.53
CA ALA A 40 13.81 -27.99 -14.34
C ALA A 40 12.50 -28.68 -13.98
N ALA A 41 12.09 -28.57 -12.72
CA ALA A 41 10.74 -28.93 -12.31
C ALA A 41 9.77 -28.08 -13.13
N ALA A 42 8.92 -28.74 -13.91
CA ALA A 42 7.87 -28.07 -14.65
C ALA A 42 7.02 -27.25 -13.67
N SER A 43 6.98 -25.94 -13.89
CA SER A 43 6.08 -25.05 -13.16
C SER A 43 4.66 -25.59 -13.30
N PRO A 44 3.87 -25.66 -12.21
CA PRO A 44 2.47 -26.06 -12.31
C PRO A 44 1.76 -25.09 -13.26
N THR A 45 1.22 -25.63 -14.34
CA THR A 45 0.31 -24.92 -15.25
C THR A 45 -0.81 -24.34 -14.40
N THR A 46 -0.86 -23.02 -14.29
CA THR A 46 -1.96 -22.31 -13.64
C THR A 46 -3.25 -22.73 -14.33
N ALA A 47 -4.09 -23.48 -13.62
CA ALA A 47 -5.43 -23.81 -14.08
C ALA A 47 -6.13 -22.52 -14.52
N GLY A 48 -6.61 -22.50 -15.78
CA GLY A 48 -7.35 -21.37 -16.32
C GLY A 48 -8.53 -21.06 -15.40
N SER A 49 -8.54 -19.87 -14.81
CA SER A 49 -9.70 -19.40 -14.08
C SER A 49 -10.77 -19.05 -15.09
N ASP A 50 -11.92 -19.73 -15.02
CA ASP A 50 -13.13 -19.23 -15.65
C ASP A 50 -13.43 -17.84 -15.06
N SER A 51 -13.51 -16.83 -15.92
CA SER A 51 -13.82 -15.47 -15.50
C SER A 51 -15.29 -15.38 -15.08
N VAL A 52 -15.56 -14.62 -14.03
CA VAL A 52 -16.92 -14.28 -13.58
C VAL A 52 -17.14 -12.78 -13.75
N GLN A 53 -18.38 -12.39 -14.06
CA GLN A 53 -18.75 -10.98 -14.17
C GLN A 53 -19.10 -10.43 -12.78
N ALA A 54 -18.30 -9.48 -12.28
CA ALA A 54 -18.60 -8.72 -11.07
C ALA A 54 -19.36 -7.42 -11.43
N LYS A 55 -20.46 -7.15 -10.74
CA LYS A 55 -21.22 -5.89 -10.86
C LYS A 55 -20.96 -5.01 -9.65
N LEU A 56 -20.33 -3.85 -9.87
CA LEU A 56 -19.83 -2.98 -8.81
C LEU A 56 -20.39 -1.58 -8.98
N LYS A 57 -20.86 -0.96 -7.89
CA LYS A 57 -21.24 0.45 -7.88
C LYS A 57 -20.12 1.27 -7.22
N ILE A 58 -19.32 1.95 -8.04
CA ILE A 58 -18.12 2.68 -7.60
C ILE A 58 -18.27 4.17 -7.92
N ASN A 59 -18.08 5.03 -6.90
CA ASN A 59 -18.16 6.48 -7.02
C ASN A 59 -19.47 6.95 -7.68
N GLY A 60 -20.58 6.28 -7.34
CA GLY A 60 -21.92 6.56 -7.89
C GLY A 60 -22.19 6.00 -9.29
N LYS A 61 -21.24 5.28 -9.91
CA LYS A 61 -21.38 4.70 -11.24
C LYS A 61 -21.39 3.17 -11.20
N ASP A 62 -22.24 2.55 -12.01
CA ASP A 62 -22.29 1.10 -12.18
C ASP A 62 -21.21 0.62 -13.16
N TYR A 63 -20.55 -0.47 -12.79
CA TYR A 63 -19.54 -1.18 -13.57
C TYR A 63 -19.91 -2.67 -13.64
N ALA A 64 -19.76 -3.26 -14.82
CA ALA A 64 -19.75 -4.71 -15.00
C ALA A 64 -18.39 -5.11 -15.55
N VAL A 65 -17.66 -5.97 -14.85
CA VAL A 65 -16.27 -6.30 -15.16
C VAL A 65 -16.01 -7.80 -15.01
N ASP A 66 -15.43 -8.41 -16.03
CA ASP A 66 -15.03 -9.82 -16.00
C ASP A 66 -13.72 -9.97 -15.25
N VAL A 67 -13.72 -10.81 -14.22
CA VAL A 67 -12.59 -11.00 -13.29
C VAL A 67 -12.38 -12.47 -12.98
N ASP A 68 -11.14 -12.86 -12.66
CA ASP A 68 -10.90 -14.12 -11.93
C ASP A 68 -11.58 -14.00 -10.55
N PRO A 69 -12.30 -15.03 -10.05
CA PRO A 69 -12.96 -14.97 -8.73
C PRO A 69 -12.03 -14.60 -7.57
N ARG A 70 -10.71 -14.81 -7.72
CA ARG A 70 -9.67 -14.46 -6.73
C ARG A 70 -9.21 -13.01 -6.82
N THR A 71 -9.70 -12.24 -7.79
CA THR A 71 -9.31 -10.83 -7.96
C THR A 71 -9.78 -10.03 -6.75
N THR A 72 -8.82 -9.41 -6.07
CA THR A 72 -9.11 -8.51 -4.94
C THR A 72 -9.91 -7.29 -5.42
N LEU A 73 -10.65 -6.64 -4.53
CA LEU A 73 -11.30 -5.37 -4.87
C LEU A 73 -10.26 -4.33 -5.31
N LEU A 74 -9.09 -4.31 -4.64
CA LEU A 74 -7.98 -3.43 -5.01
C LEU A 74 -7.53 -3.63 -6.47
N ASP A 75 -7.34 -4.88 -6.89
CA ASP A 75 -6.86 -5.18 -8.24
C ASP A 75 -7.95 -4.97 -9.30
N ALA A 76 -9.22 -5.21 -8.96
CA ALA A 76 -10.32 -4.85 -9.84
C ALA A 76 -10.35 -3.34 -10.10
N LEU A 77 -10.26 -2.52 -9.05
CA LEU A 77 -10.25 -1.05 -9.16
C LEU A 77 -9.08 -0.58 -10.04
N ARG A 78 -7.87 -1.05 -9.76
CA ARG A 78 -6.66 -0.51 -10.38
C ARG A 78 -6.43 -1.06 -11.79
N GLU A 79 -6.48 -2.37 -11.94
CA GLU A 79 -5.97 -3.06 -13.12
C GLU A 79 -7.06 -3.34 -14.15
N ARG A 80 -8.33 -3.41 -13.72
CA ARG A 80 -9.48 -3.64 -14.61
C ARG A 80 -10.27 -2.38 -14.91
N LEU A 81 -10.46 -1.53 -13.90
CA LEU A 81 -11.27 -0.31 -14.01
C LEU A 81 -10.43 0.96 -14.15
N HIS A 82 -9.11 0.86 -14.00
CA HIS A 82 -8.15 1.98 -14.11
C HIS A 82 -8.40 3.13 -13.12
N LEU A 83 -9.10 2.84 -12.01
CA LEU A 83 -9.20 3.70 -10.82
C LEU A 83 -7.97 3.46 -9.94
N THR A 84 -6.86 4.10 -10.33
CA THR A 84 -5.53 3.82 -9.79
C THR A 84 -5.20 4.56 -8.49
N GLY A 85 -6.14 5.35 -7.96
CA GLY A 85 -6.00 6.13 -6.75
C GLY A 85 -5.72 5.28 -5.51
N SER A 86 -6.49 4.22 -5.29
CA SER A 86 -6.19 3.23 -4.23
C SER A 86 -4.88 2.52 -4.52
N LYS A 87 -4.01 2.39 -3.52
CA LYS A 87 -2.63 1.93 -3.71
C LYS A 87 -2.38 0.53 -3.15
N LYS A 88 -1.56 -0.25 -3.85
CA LYS A 88 -1.02 -1.51 -3.36
C LYS A 88 0.33 -1.25 -2.69
N GLY A 89 0.34 -1.22 -1.35
CA GLY A 89 1.57 -1.08 -0.56
C GLY A 89 2.14 -2.43 -0.12
N CYS A 90 1.33 -3.22 0.58
CA CYS A 90 1.74 -4.52 1.13
C CYS A 90 0.96 -5.72 0.59
N ASP A 91 -0.26 -5.54 0.08
CA ASP A 91 -1.20 -6.61 -0.33
C ASP A 91 -1.62 -7.63 0.77
N HIS A 92 -1.21 -7.38 2.03
CA HIS A 92 -1.50 -8.24 3.18
C HIS A 92 -2.18 -7.52 4.36
N GLY A 93 -2.83 -6.37 4.10
CA GLY A 93 -3.58 -5.61 5.13
C GLY A 93 -2.75 -4.94 6.22
N GLN A 94 -1.44 -4.74 5.99
CA GLN A 94 -0.50 -4.21 6.98
C GLN A 94 -0.31 -2.68 6.93
N CYS A 95 -0.66 -2.02 5.82
CA CYS A 95 -0.29 -0.61 5.59
C CYS A 95 -1.45 0.36 5.34
N GLY A 96 -2.69 -0.12 5.15
CA GLY A 96 -3.85 0.74 4.88
C GLY A 96 -3.80 1.57 3.58
N ALA A 97 -2.73 1.52 2.76
CA ALA A 97 -2.64 2.30 1.51
C ALA A 97 -3.75 1.97 0.49
N CYS A 98 -4.39 0.82 0.67
CA CYS A 98 -5.50 0.32 -0.13
C CYS A 98 -6.89 0.66 0.44
N THR A 99 -6.98 1.51 1.48
CA THR A 99 -8.28 1.83 2.11
C THR A 99 -9.25 2.45 1.10
N VAL A 100 -10.45 1.90 1.03
CA VAL A 100 -11.63 2.44 0.35
C VAL A 100 -12.81 2.42 1.31
N LEU A 101 -13.90 3.09 0.97
CA LEU A 101 -15.15 3.02 1.74
C LEU A 101 -16.12 2.06 1.05
N VAL A 102 -16.62 1.07 1.77
CA VAL A 102 -17.70 0.17 1.34
C VAL A 102 -18.90 0.43 2.24
N ASN A 103 -20.00 0.90 1.65
CA ASN A 103 -21.20 1.34 2.38
C ASN A 103 -20.87 2.33 3.50
N GLY A 104 -19.93 3.25 3.24
CA GLY A 104 -19.44 4.24 4.19
C GLY A 104 -18.42 3.74 5.21
N ARG A 105 -18.15 2.44 5.30
CA ARG A 105 -17.16 1.85 6.22
C ARG A 105 -15.81 1.69 5.52
N ARG A 106 -14.73 2.11 6.18
CA ARG A 106 -13.36 1.91 5.66
C ARG A 106 -12.95 0.44 5.69
N VAL A 107 -12.39 -0.06 4.59
CA VAL A 107 -11.90 -1.44 4.45
C VAL A 107 -10.58 -1.51 3.68
N ASN A 108 -9.74 -2.48 4.02
CA ASN A 108 -8.57 -2.84 3.23
C ASN A 108 -9.00 -3.59 1.97
N SER A 109 -9.05 -2.91 0.82
CA SER A 109 -9.52 -3.50 -0.44
C SER A 109 -8.64 -4.66 -0.96
N CYS A 110 -7.41 -4.81 -0.47
CA CYS A 110 -6.56 -5.96 -0.80
C CYS A 110 -6.98 -7.27 -0.10
N LEU A 111 -7.79 -7.20 0.96
CA LEU A 111 -8.22 -8.37 1.75
C LEU A 111 -9.68 -8.76 1.51
N THR A 112 -10.27 -8.30 0.41
CA THR A 112 -11.63 -8.67 0.00
C THR A 112 -11.66 -8.87 -1.51
N LEU A 113 -12.56 -9.75 -1.98
CA LEU A 113 -12.67 -10.10 -3.38
C LEU A 113 -13.69 -9.18 -4.07
N ALA A 114 -13.43 -8.82 -5.33
CA ALA A 114 -14.35 -7.96 -6.09
C ALA A 114 -15.78 -8.56 -6.16
N VAL A 115 -15.87 -9.88 -6.34
CA VAL A 115 -17.14 -10.61 -6.43
C VAL A 115 -17.96 -10.61 -5.12
N MET A 116 -17.36 -10.26 -3.98
CA MET A 116 -18.06 -10.18 -2.70
C MET A 116 -18.85 -8.88 -2.52
N HIS A 117 -18.64 -7.90 -3.40
CA HIS A 117 -19.19 -6.55 -3.27
C HIS A 117 -20.28 -6.23 -4.30
N GLU A 118 -20.95 -7.25 -4.83
CA GLU A 118 -22.14 -7.03 -5.65
C GLU A 118 -23.26 -6.40 -4.80
N GLY A 119 -23.77 -5.25 -5.24
CA GLY A 119 -24.80 -4.48 -4.53
C GLY A 119 -24.27 -3.48 -3.50
N ASP A 120 -22.97 -3.49 -3.19
CA ASP A 120 -22.37 -2.51 -2.28
C ASP A 120 -22.08 -1.18 -2.98
N GLU A 121 -22.11 -0.08 -2.21
CA GLU A 121 -21.61 1.22 -2.63
C GLU A 121 -20.14 1.41 -2.25
N ILE A 122 -19.28 1.56 -3.26
CA ILE A 122 -17.84 1.69 -3.09
C ILE A 122 -17.43 3.13 -3.39
N THR A 123 -16.71 3.77 -2.47
CA THR A 123 -16.10 5.09 -2.69
C THR A 123 -14.59 4.98 -2.59
N THR A 124 -13.89 5.40 -3.64
CA THR A 124 -12.42 5.51 -3.69
C THR A 124 -12.00 6.97 -3.50
N ILE A 125 -10.68 7.24 -3.48
CA ILE A 125 -10.15 8.60 -3.36
C ILE A 125 -10.65 9.53 -4.49
N GLU A 126 -10.81 8.99 -5.70
CA GLU A 126 -11.33 9.71 -6.86
C GLU A 126 -12.80 10.13 -6.69
N GLY A 127 -13.56 9.41 -5.86
CA GLY A 127 -14.98 9.69 -5.60
C GLY A 127 -15.24 10.70 -4.49
N LEU A 128 -14.20 11.21 -3.81
CA LEU A 128 -14.40 12.18 -2.72
C LEU A 128 -14.60 13.61 -3.21
N ALA A 129 -13.98 13.98 -4.33
CA ALA A 129 -14.13 15.30 -4.93
C ALA A 129 -15.43 15.40 -5.74
N ASN A 130 -16.00 16.60 -5.81
CA ASN A 130 -17.13 16.89 -6.68
C ASN A 130 -16.65 17.70 -7.90
N GLY A 131 -16.23 16.99 -8.95
CA GLY A 131 -15.60 17.63 -10.11
C GLY A 131 -14.25 18.25 -9.72
N GLU A 132 -14.13 19.57 -9.86
CA GLU A 132 -12.92 20.33 -9.47
C GLU A 132 -12.93 20.75 -7.99
N GLU A 133 -14.05 20.57 -7.29
CA GLU A 133 -14.17 20.92 -5.87
C GLU A 133 -13.62 19.79 -4.99
N LEU A 134 -12.53 20.09 -4.28
CA LEU A 134 -11.90 19.16 -3.34
C LEU A 134 -12.81 18.89 -2.15
N HIS A 135 -12.80 17.64 -1.67
CA HIS A 135 -13.35 17.32 -0.36
C HIS A 135 -12.62 18.12 0.74
N PRO A 136 -13.29 18.59 1.81
CA PRO A 136 -12.64 19.33 2.89
C PRO A 136 -11.41 18.62 3.47
N MET A 137 -11.46 17.29 3.60
CA MET A 137 -10.31 16.48 4.02
C MET A 137 -9.13 16.53 3.02
N GLN A 138 -9.40 16.54 1.72
CA GLN A 138 -8.33 16.69 0.70
C GLN A 138 -7.70 18.08 0.80
N ALA A 139 -8.52 19.13 0.94
CA ALA A 139 -8.04 20.51 1.10
C ALA A 139 -7.18 20.66 2.38
N ALA A 140 -7.61 20.09 3.51
CA ALA A 140 -6.86 20.12 4.76
C ALA A 140 -5.50 19.41 4.63
N PHE A 141 -5.42 18.28 3.92
CA PHE A 141 -4.14 17.61 3.66
C PHE A 141 -3.18 18.48 2.84
N ILE A 142 -3.69 19.32 1.93
CA ILE A 142 -2.86 20.28 1.17
C ILE A 142 -2.42 21.43 2.09
N GLU A 143 -3.35 22.03 2.82
CA GLU A 143 -3.10 23.18 3.70
C GLU A 143 -2.04 22.87 4.77
N HIS A 144 -2.03 21.64 5.27
CA HIS A 144 -1.14 21.20 6.35
C HIS A 144 0.06 20.35 5.88
N ASP A 145 0.34 20.28 4.57
CA ASP A 145 1.43 19.47 4.01
C ASP A 145 1.38 18.01 4.51
N GLY A 146 0.17 17.45 4.55
CA GLY A 146 -0.15 16.12 5.11
C GLY A 146 0.34 14.95 4.26
N PHE A 147 1.23 15.17 3.30
CA PHE A 147 1.82 14.15 2.45
C PHE A 147 3.17 14.60 1.86
N GLN A 148 3.96 13.64 1.39
CA GLN A 148 5.20 13.92 0.65
C GLN A 148 5.21 13.16 -0.68
N CYS A 149 5.62 11.89 -0.69
CA CYS A 149 5.62 11.07 -1.91
C CYS A 149 4.21 10.81 -2.47
N GLY A 150 3.18 11.03 -1.65
CA GLY A 150 1.78 10.91 -2.04
C GLY A 150 1.22 9.47 -2.06
N TYR A 151 2.03 8.45 -1.77
CA TYR A 151 1.62 7.05 -1.98
C TYR A 151 0.60 6.56 -0.93
N CYS A 152 0.78 6.90 0.35
CA CYS A 152 -0.18 6.53 1.40
C CYS A 152 -1.41 7.45 1.44
N THR A 153 -1.32 8.62 0.81
CA THR A 153 -2.29 9.71 0.92
C THR A 153 -3.72 9.31 0.56
N PRO A 154 -3.99 8.52 -0.49
CA PRO A 154 -5.34 8.04 -0.78
C PRO A 154 -5.97 7.24 0.38
N GLY A 155 -5.22 6.29 0.93
CA GLY A 155 -5.68 5.48 2.06
C GLY A 155 -5.87 6.31 3.33
N GLN A 156 -4.92 7.21 3.61
CA GLN A 156 -4.98 8.16 4.73
C GLN A 156 -6.24 9.05 4.65
N ILE A 157 -6.53 9.63 3.50
CA ILE A 157 -7.70 10.50 3.32
C ILE A 157 -9.01 9.70 3.45
N CYS A 158 -9.13 8.54 2.79
CA CYS A 158 -10.31 7.68 2.94
C CYS A 158 -10.53 7.28 4.42
N SER A 159 -9.46 6.88 5.12
CA SER A 159 -9.52 6.53 6.53
C SER A 159 -9.93 7.71 7.42
N ALA A 160 -9.41 8.92 7.16
CA ALA A 160 -9.75 10.11 7.92
C ALA A 160 -11.22 10.55 7.71
N VAL A 161 -11.74 10.45 6.49
CA VAL A 161 -13.16 10.73 6.21
C VAL A 161 -14.08 9.77 6.98
N ALA A 162 -13.76 8.47 6.98
CA ALA A 162 -14.50 7.49 7.76
C ALA A 162 -14.39 7.74 9.27
N LEU A 163 -13.18 8.00 9.79
CA LEU A 163 -12.94 8.29 11.21
C LEU A 163 -13.80 9.47 11.71
N VAL A 164 -13.92 10.55 10.94
CA VAL A 164 -14.78 11.69 11.29
C VAL A 164 -16.26 11.27 11.33
N LYS A 165 -16.72 10.49 10.36
CA LYS A 165 -18.10 9.96 10.33
C LYS A 165 -18.38 8.97 11.46
N GLU A 166 -17.37 8.23 11.90
CA GLU A 166 -17.41 7.30 13.04
C GLU A 166 -17.39 8.04 14.39
N ASN A 167 -17.24 9.37 14.38
CA ASN A 167 -17.15 10.22 15.58
C ASN A 167 -15.93 9.90 16.45
N HIS A 168 -14.78 9.60 15.82
CA HIS A 168 -13.51 9.32 16.48
C HIS A 168 -12.46 10.44 16.32
N ALA A 169 -12.92 11.68 16.14
CA ALA A 169 -12.10 12.86 15.95
C ALA A 169 -12.12 13.83 17.14
N ASN A 170 -12.35 13.33 18.37
CA ASN A 170 -12.59 14.20 19.53
C ASN A 170 -11.32 14.63 20.26
N SER A 171 -10.18 13.99 19.95
CA SER A 171 -8.86 14.34 20.52
C SER A 171 -7.74 13.81 19.63
N ASP A 172 -6.55 14.39 19.75
CA ASP A 172 -5.37 13.93 19.02
C ASP A 172 -5.04 12.45 19.28
N ASP A 173 -5.16 11.97 20.52
CA ASP A 173 -4.84 10.58 20.86
C ASP A 173 -5.85 9.61 20.25
N GLU A 174 -7.12 9.98 20.24
CA GLU A 174 -8.15 9.21 19.54
C GLU A 174 -7.88 9.19 18.02
N ILE A 175 -7.53 10.33 17.43
CA ILE A 175 -7.20 10.40 16.01
C ILE A 175 -6.00 9.51 15.68
N ARG A 176 -4.92 9.55 16.49
CA ARG A 176 -3.73 8.70 16.28
C ARG A 176 -4.07 7.22 16.36
N GLU A 177 -4.86 6.81 17.36
CA GLU A 177 -5.27 5.41 17.51
C GLU A 177 -6.11 4.96 16.32
N TRP A 178 -7.13 5.75 15.95
CA TRP A 178 -8.05 5.37 14.88
C TRP A 178 -7.44 5.53 13.48
N MET A 179 -6.32 6.25 13.32
CA MET A 179 -5.54 6.31 12.09
C MET A 179 -4.37 5.31 12.06
N SER A 180 -4.09 4.58 13.14
CA SER A 180 -2.89 3.74 13.29
C SER A 180 -2.76 2.58 12.28
N GLY A 181 -3.84 2.24 11.58
CA GLY A 181 -3.83 1.26 10.48
C GLY A 181 -3.27 1.79 9.15
N ASN A 182 -2.81 3.05 9.11
CA ASN A 182 -2.37 3.77 7.92
C ASN A 182 -1.04 4.51 8.10
#